data_AF-A0A8K1FD58-F1
#
_entry.id   AF-A0A8K1FD58-F1
#
_cell.length_a   1.000
_cell.length_b   1.000
_cell.length_c   1.000
_cell.angle_alpha   90.00
_cell.angle_beta   90.00
_cell.angle_gamma   90.00
#
_symmetry.space_group_name_H-M   'P 1'
#
loop_
_entity.id
_entity.type
_entity.pdbx_description
1 polymer ?
#
loop_
_entity_poly.entity_id
_entity_poly.type
_entity_poly.pdbx_seq_one_letter_code
_entity_poly.pdbx_strand_id
1 'polypeptide(L)'
;MRGKEKNAMNKQSEAFSELTSKMTGWNPLLYGNLPYILGYATSAAAFRLVAIEEGNGQCRATTILELDILQHTAEALKVFYNLGMLYHKMATLSHLACACDLRPFLADVRGKRTLVLLDKVIERTIKRSDCEDTNDFERLIRIYRKLEGLKNVKSDVTHLQTVELLEVKWDKQLVVELSPIGYVRHPKDNEVSQWLEHMLTALKHWHALGYCHGDLRWGNMVCVPGHRSEYWVLIDMDESREPDTKVIDWNHTFRGDTLRFQHDLYQLGKLLSGFSILSDNLKDLHAMLLTAVDTPNMTAEIALAKLLE
;
A
#
# COMPACT_ATOMS: atom_id res chain seq x y z
N MET A 1 17.09 8.79 5.52
CA MET A 1 17.44 10.19 5.89
C MET A 1 17.32 11.05 4.65
N ARG A 2 16.91 12.32 4.78
CA ARG A 2 17.04 13.31 3.68
C ARG A 2 18.13 14.33 3.99
N GLY A 3 18.84 14.76 2.94
CA GLY A 3 19.95 15.70 3.05
C GLY A 3 19.84 16.85 2.08
N LYS A 4 20.27 18.04 2.52
CA LYS A 4 20.51 19.21 1.67
C LYS A 4 21.84 19.84 2.02
N GLU A 5 22.63 20.14 0.99
CA GLU A 5 23.96 20.73 1.11
C GLU A 5 24.03 22.01 0.27
N LYS A 6 24.65 23.05 0.83
CA LYS A 6 24.99 24.29 0.12
C LYS A 6 26.43 24.69 0.43
N ASN A 7 27.13 25.21 -0.59
CA ASN A 7 28.56 25.53 -0.48
C ASN A 7 28.83 26.94 0.11
N ALA A 8 27.85 27.83 0.16
CA ALA A 8 28.05 29.21 0.60
C ALA A 8 27.60 29.41 2.05
N MET A 9 28.45 30.02 2.88
CA MET A 9 28.25 30.19 4.34
C MET A 9 26.89 30.77 4.75
N ASN A 10 26.25 31.57 3.89
CA ASN A 10 25.00 32.26 4.21
C ASN A 10 23.73 31.55 3.69
N LYS A 11 23.85 30.31 3.20
CA LYS A 11 22.75 29.56 2.59
C LYS A 11 22.15 28.47 3.46
N GLN A 12 22.41 28.48 4.77
CA GLN A 12 21.84 27.50 5.70
C GLN A 12 20.31 27.57 5.77
N SER A 13 19.74 28.79 5.78
CA SER A 13 18.28 28.99 5.72
C SER A 13 17.69 28.50 4.40
N GLU A 14 18.38 28.72 3.28
CA GLU A 14 18.00 28.18 1.97
C GLU A 14 18.06 26.64 1.95
N ALA A 15 19.12 26.03 2.50
CA ALA A 15 19.27 24.58 2.60
C ALA A 15 18.16 23.95 3.45
N PHE A 16 17.79 24.59 4.55
CA PHE A 16 16.70 24.18 5.43
C PHE A 16 15.32 24.32 4.75
N SER A 17 15.07 25.47 4.11
CA SER A 17 13.83 25.69 3.35
C SER A 17 13.67 24.70 2.19
N GLU A 18 14.78 24.32 1.53
CA GLU A 18 14.76 23.32 0.46
C GLU A 18 14.59 21.88 0.95
N LEU A 19 14.87 21.61 2.23
CA LEU A 19 14.75 20.28 2.81
C LEU A 19 13.29 19.84 2.90
N THR A 20 12.40 20.77 3.27
CA THR A 20 10.95 20.53 3.41
C THR A 20 10.15 20.89 2.17
N SER A 21 10.59 21.84 1.34
CA SER A 21 9.82 22.26 0.16
C SER A 21 9.64 21.15 -0.90
N LYS A 22 10.47 20.11 -0.86
CA LYS A 22 10.38 18.91 -1.73
C LYS A 22 9.67 17.72 -1.07
N MET A 23 9.08 17.91 0.12
CA MET A 23 8.23 16.93 0.81
C MET A 23 6.86 17.54 0.98
N THR A 24 6.08 17.47 -0.08
CA THR A 24 4.72 18.00 -0.14
C THR A 24 3.75 17.17 0.69
N GLY A 25 3.97 15.86 0.87
CA GLY A 25 3.20 15.01 1.78
C GLY A 25 3.99 13.87 2.46
N TRP A 26 3.42 13.34 3.54
CA TRP A 26 3.89 12.13 4.20
C TRP A 26 3.39 10.90 3.43
N ASN A 27 4.29 9.98 3.10
CA ASN A 27 3.93 8.80 2.30
C ASN A 27 4.18 7.50 3.08
N PRO A 28 3.11 6.77 3.46
CA PRO A 28 3.20 5.49 4.16
C PRO A 28 4.06 4.42 3.47
N LEU A 29 4.12 4.39 2.14
CA LEU A 29 4.94 3.40 1.41
C LEU A 29 6.44 3.58 1.66
N LEU A 30 6.88 4.80 1.98
CA LEU A 30 8.30 5.13 2.16
C LEU A 30 8.71 5.12 3.63
N TYR A 31 7.80 5.54 4.50
CA TYR A 31 8.13 5.83 5.91
C TYR A 31 7.39 4.91 6.89
N GLY A 32 6.43 4.11 6.41
CA GLY A 32 5.62 3.23 7.25
C GLY A 32 4.97 4.00 8.39
N ASN A 33 5.07 3.44 9.60
CA ASN A 33 4.51 4.02 10.83
C ASN A 33 5.47 4.90 11.62
N LEU A 34 6.53 5.39 10.99
CA LEU A 34 7.45 6.26 11.70
C LEU A 34 6.76 7.53 12.21
N PRO A 35 6.99 7.95 13.46
CA PRO A 35 6.45 9.21 13.97
C PRO A 35 7.12 10.43 13.32
N TYR A 36 8.36 10.26 12.84
CA TYR A 36 9.12 11.24 12.08
C TYR A 36 10.25 10.54 11.31
N ILE A 37 10.79 11.20 10.29
CA ILE A 37 12.05 10.84 9.66
C ILE A 37 13.12 11.86 10.02
N LEU A 38 14.38 11.47 9.91
CA LEU A 38 15.51 12.39 10.11
C LEU A 38 15.87 13.09 8.80
N GLY A 39 16.05 14.40 8.91
CA GLY A 39 16.63 15.24 7.86
C GLY A 39 17.88 15.95 8.37
N TYR A 40 18.76 16.36 7.46
CA TYR A 40 19.87 17.25 7.77
C TYR A 40 20.04 18.33 6.70
N ALA A 41 20.54 19.48 7.14
CA ALA A 41 20.94 20.58 6.28
C ALA A 41 22.36 21.02 6.67
N THR A 42 23.26 21.13 5.69
CA THR A 42 24.62 21.63 5.89
C THR A 42 24.94 22.84 5.01
N SER A 43 25.69 23.77 5.58
CA SER A 43 26.22 24.95 4.89
C SER A 43 27.59 25.29 5.47
N ALA A 44 28.66 24.97 4.74
CA ALA A 44 30.02 25.02 5.26
C ALA A 44 30.16 24.24 6.59
N ALA A 45 30.57 24.90 7.68
CA ALA A 45 30.70 24.26 9.00
C ALA A 45 29.36 24.14 9.76
N ALA A 46 28.32 24.86 9.34
CA ALA A 46 27.03 24.83 10.00
C ALA A 46 26.28 23.53 9.65
N PHE A 47 25.93 22.75 10.66
CA PHE A 47 25.16 21.52 10.57
C PHE A 47 23.87 21.66 11.37
N ARG A 48 22.75 21.28 10.75
CA ARG A 48 21.44 21.23 11.39
C ARG A 48 20.79 19.86 11.16
N LEU A 49 20.44 19.19 12.25
CA LEU A 49 19.66 17.95 12.25
C LEU A 49 18.20 18.27 12.61
N VAL A 50 17.27 17.67 11.88
CA VAL A 50 15.83 17.93 12.03
C VAL A 50 15.04 16.63 12.13
N ALA A 51 13.94 16.66 12.87
CA ALA A 51 12.86 15.69 12.78
C ALA A 51 11.82 16.23 11.79
N ILE A 52 11.49 15.44 10.77
CA ILE A 52 10.43 15.76 9.80
C ILE A 52 9.25 14.85 10.11
N GLU A 53 8.11 15.43 10.43
CA GLU A 53 6.88 14.71 10.83
C GLU A 53 5.72 15.06 9.89
N GLU A 54 4.70 14.21 9.87
CA GLU A 54 3.46 14.49 9.16
C GLU A 54 2.76 15.70 9.79
N GLY A 55 2.39 16.69 8.96
CA GLY A 55 1.61 17.85 9.38
C GLY A 55 0.26 17.91 8.68
N ASN A 56 -0.56 18.92 9.04
CA ASN A 56 -1.86 19.18 8.42
C ASN A 56 -1.69 19.73 6.99
N GLY A 57 -1.37 18.86 6.04
CA GLY A 57 -1.20 19.17 4.62
C GLY A 57 0.23 19.02 4.13
N GLN A 58 1.21 19.64 4.81
CA GLN A 58 2.63 19.53 4.50
C GLN A 58 3.42 18.98 5.67
N CYS A 59 4.54 18.31 5.38
CA CYS A 59 5.45 17.84 6.41
C CYS A 59 6.04 19.02 7.20
N ARG A 60 6.12 18.87 8.53
CA ARG A 60 6.73 19.86 9.42
C ARG A 60 8.15 19.42 9.77
N ALA A 61 9.13 20.31 9.66
CA ALA A 61 10.48 20.06 10.17
C ALA A 61 10.73 20.83 11.46
N THR A 62 11.15 20.11 12.49
CA THR A 62 11.52 20.64 13.80
C THR A 62 13.02 20.42 14.01
N THR A 63 13.76 21.49 14.33
CA THR A 63 15.19 21.38 14.62
C THR A 63 15.41 20.55 15.89
N ILE A 64 16.21 19.49 15.77
CA ILE A 64 16.67 18.67 16.90
C ILE A 64 17.97 19.25 17.45
N LEU A 65 18.88 19.60 16.54
CA LEU A 65 20.22 20.03 16.86
C LEU A 65 20.76 20.97 15.80
N GLU A 66 21.52 21.97 16.25
CA GLU A 66 22.26 22.88 15.39
C GLU A 66 23.65 23.08 16.00
N LEU A 67 24.70 22.92 15.20
CA LEU A 67 26.08 23.05 15.64
C LEU A 67 27.01 23.46 14.50
N ASP A 68 28.13 24.07 14.86
CA ASP A 68 29.29 24.23 13.96
C ASP A 68 30.20 23.02 14.13
N ILE A 69 30.37 22.21 13.08
CA ILE A 69 31.10 20.93 13.11
C ILE A 69 32.59 21.10 13.38
N LEU A 70 33.16 22.27 13.06
CA LEU A 70 34.58 22.56 13.25
C LEU A 70 34.84 23.02 14.69
N GLN A 71 33.91 23.78 15.27
CA GLN A 71 34.01 24.22 16.66
C GLN A 71 33.58 23.13 17.65
N HIS A 72 32.63 22.27 17.27
CA HIS A 72 31.99 21.28 18.15
C HIS A 72 32.22 19.84 17.66
N THR A 73 33.44 19.53 17.22
CA THR A 73 33.77 18.25 16.56
C THR A 73 33.43 17.03 17.43
N ALA A 74 33.67 17.08 18.73
CA ALA A 74 33.35 15.97 19.63
C ALA A 74 31.84 15.72 19.73
N GLU A 75 31.02 16.76 19.73
CA GLU A 75 29.56 16.66 19.74
C GLU A 75 29.03 16.18 18.38
N ALA A 76 29.57 16.71 17.29
CA ALA A 76 29.26 16.25 15.94
C ALA A 76 29.52 14.74 15.81
N LEU A 77 30.69 14.27 16.24
CA LEU A 77 31.04 12.85 16.24
C LEU A 77 30.02 12.02 17.05
N LYS A 78 29.69 12.44 18.28
CA LYS A 78 28.68 11.75 19.11
C LYS A 78 27.34 11.63 18.40
N VAL A 79 26.89 12.70 17.73
CA VAL A 79 25.63 12.71 16.98
C VAL A 79 25.69 11.69 15.84
N PHE A 80 26.74 11.73 15.02
CA PHE A 80 26.89 10.79 13.90
C PHE A 80 26.96 9.34 14.37
N TYR A 81 27.66 9.05 15.46
CA TYR A 81 27.67 7.71 16.05
C TYR A 81 26.29 7.27 16.54
N ASN A 82 25.54 8.17 17.20
CA ASN A 82 24.22 7.86 17.71
C ASN A 82 23.16 7.68 16.61
N LEU A 83 23.35 8.29 15.44
CA LEU A 83 22.45 8.11 14.29
C LEU A 83 22.33 6.64 13.87
N GLY A 84 23.41 5.86 13.94
CA GLY A 84 23.37 4.43 13.60
C GLY A 84 22.40 3.64 14.49
N MET A 85 22.45 3.86 15.81
CA MET A 85 21.53 3.23 16.76
C MET A 85 20.08 3.71 16.56
N LEU A 86 19.90 4.99 16.26
CA LEU A 86 18.59 5.57 15.99
C LEU A 86 17.98 4.98 14.71
N TYR A 87 18.76 4.84 13.63
CA TYR A 87 18.29 4.20 12.40
C TYR A 87 17.89 2.74 12.61
N HIS A 88 18.64 2.01 13.42
CA HIS A 88 18.26 0.64 13.75
C HIS A 88 16.89 0.59 14.43
N LYS A 89 16.63 1.46 15.42
CA LYS A 89 15.30 1.56 16.04
C LYS A 89 14.21 2.01 15.05
N MET A 90 14.51 2.99 14.20
CA MET A 90 13.56 3.47 13.20
C MET A 90 13.20 2.39 12.18
N ALA A 91 14.16 1.58 11.73
CA ALA A 91 13.87 0.45 10.84
C ALA A 91 12.85 -0.50 11.48
N THR A 92 13.03 -0.84 12.76
CA THR A 92 12.08 -1.66 13.51
C THR A 92 10.70 -1.00 13.66
N LEU A 93 10.65 0.31 13.95
CA LEU A 93 9.40 1.05 14.15
C LEU A 93 8.64 1.35 12.85
N SER A 94 9.32 1.32 11.70
CA SER A 94 8.69 1.57 10.41
C SER A 94 7.67 0.48 10.04
N HIS A 95 7.82 -0.73 10.59
CA HIS A 95 7.02 -1.92 10.29
C HIS A 95 7.02 -2.32 8.80
N LEU A 96 7.92 -1.77 7.97
CA LEU A 96 8.03 -2.13 6.56
C LEU A 96 8.55 -3.56 6.42
N ALA A 97 7.73 -4.46 5.87
CA ALA A 97 8.14 -5.85 5.63
C ALA A 97 8.99 -6.01 4.36
N CYS A 98 8.86 -5.08 3.41
CA CYS A 98 9.63 -5.05 2.17
C CYS A 98 10.07 -3.61 1.86
N ALA A 99 11.25 -3.47 1.26
CA ALA A 99 11.67 -2.18 0.72
C ALA A 99 10.75 -1.78 -0.45
N CYS A 100 10.30 -0.53 -0.46
CA CYS A 100 9.61 0.04 -1.60
C CYS A 100 10.65 0.55 -2.60
N ASP A 101 10.76 -0.09 -3.76
CA ASP A 101 11.67 0.35 -4.83
C ASP A 101 11.13 1.55 -5.62
N LEU A 102 9.88 1.97 -5.37
CA LEU A 102 9.30 3.14 -6.02
C LEU A 102 9.97 4.41 -5.51
N ARG A 103 10.54 5.17 -6.43
CA ARG A 103 11.02 6.52 -6.15
C ARG A 103 9.87 7.51 -6.33
N PRO A 104 9.62 8.41 -5.36
CA PRO A 104 8.55 9.40 -5.48
C PRO A 104 8.69 10.24 -6.74
N PHE A 105 7.57 10.49 -7.42
CA PHE A 105 7.45 11.30 -8.63
C PHE A 105 8.29 10.81 -9.82
N LEU A 106 8.82 9.58 -9.75
CA LEU A 106 9.50 8.94 -10.88
C LEU A 106 8.63 7.80 -11.39
N ALA A 107 8.53 7.72 -12.72
CA ALA A 107 7.85 6.64 -13.40
C ALA A 107 8.61 5.33 -13.22
N ASP A 108 7.91 4.30 -12.75
CA ASP A 108 8.38 2.94 -12.67
C ASP A 108 7.58 2.06 -13.63
N VAL A 109 8.25 1.52 -14.65
CA VAL A 109 7.62 0.69 -15.69
C VAL A 109 7.63 -0.76 -15.21
N ARG A 110 6.46 -1.29 -14.87
CA ARG A 110 6.27 -2.66 -14.38
C ARG A 110 5.37 -3.44 -15.33
N GLY A 111 5.97 -4.25 -16.19
CA GLY A 111 5.22 -5.07 -17.15
C GLY A 111 4.32 -4.21 -18.04
N LYS A 112 3.01 -4.42 -17.96
CA LYS A 112 1.98 -3.75 -18.79
C LYS A 112 1.56 -2.36 -18.30
N ARG A 113 2.20 -1.82 -17.25
CA ARG A 113 1.78 -0.57 -16.61
C ARG A 113 2.96 0.29 -16.16
N THR A 114 2.72 1.59 -16.12
CA THR A 114 3.62 2.57 -15.49
C THR A 114 3.00 3.04 -14.18
N LEU A 115 3.78 3.02 -13.10
CA LEU A 115 3.38 3.50 -11.79
C LEU A 115 4.16 4.76 -11.43
N VAL A 116 3.47 5.76 -10.89
CA VAL A 116 4.09 6.95 -10.31
C VAL A 116 3.57 7.11 -8.89
N LEU A 117 4.48 7.05 -7.92
CA LEU A 117 4.14 7.34 -6.53
C LEU A 117 4.05 8.86 -6.34
N LEU A 118 2.84 9.37 -6.17
CA LEU A 118 2.58 10.76 -5.77
C LEU A 118 2.49 10.84 -4.24
N ASP A 119 2.11 11.99 -3.70
CA ASP A 119 2.10 12.19 -2.24
C ASP A 119 1.16 11.21 -1.52
N LYS A 120 -0.13 11.23 -1.89
CA LYS A 120 -1.20 10.45 -1.22
C LYS A 120 -1.90 9.44 -2.13
N VAL A 121 -1.52 9.42 -3.40
CA VAL A 121 -2.10 8.56 -4.43
C VAL A 121 -1.00 7.89 -5.24
N ILE A 122 -1.30 6.72 -5.79
CA ILE A 122 -0.46 6.10 -6.80
C ILE A 122 -1.14 6.30 -8.14
N GLU A 123 -0.46 6.99 -9.05
CA GLU A 123 -0.92 7.11 -10.43
C GLU A 123 -0.48 5.84 -11.18
N ARG A 124 -1.41 5.26 -11.92
CA ARG A 124 -1.19 4.11 -12.78
C ARG A 124 -1.62 4.48 -14.18
N THR A 125 -0.71 4.28 -15.12
CA THR A 125 -0.96 4.44 -16.55
C THR A 125 -0.87 3.09 -17.25
N ILE A 126 -1.90 2.75 -18.02
CA ILE A 126 -1.98 1.52 -18.83
C ILE A 126 -2.23 1.93 -20.28
N LYS A 127 -1.36 1.52 -21.20
CA LYS A 127 -1.56 1.77 -22.62
C LYS A 127 -2.32 0.63 -23.25
N ARG A 128 -3.20 0.93 -24.20
CA ARG A 128 -3.92 -0.10 -24.96
C ARG A 128 -2.99 -1.13 -25.61
N SER A 129 -1.80 -0.70 -26.05
CA SER A 129 -0.76 -1.57 -26.66
C SER A 129 -0.20 -2.62 -25.72
N ASP A 130 -0.32 -2.39 -24.41
CA ASP A 130 0.23 -3.27 -23.38
C ASP A 130 -0.81 -4.32 -22.94
N CYS A 131 -2.08 -4.15 -23.32
CA CYS A 131 -3.16 -5.11 -23.08
C CYS A 131 -3.19 -6.20 -24.15
N GLU A 132 -3.72 -7.38 -23.79
CA GLU A 132 -3.78 -8.54 -24.68
C GLU A 132 -4.63 -8.26 -25.93
N ASP A 133 -5.81 -7.70 -25.70
CA ASP A 133 -6.76 -7.36 -26.76
C ASP A 133 -7.71 -6.23 -26.33
N THR A 134 -8.67 -5.89 -27.20
CA THR A 134 -9.53 -4.72 -26.98
C THR A 134 -10.47 -4.95 -25.82
N ASN A 135 -10.90 -6.20 -25.64
CA ASN A 135 -11.76 -6.59 -24.55
C ASN A 135 -11.01 -6.49 -23.21
N ASP A 136 -9.71 -6.80 -23.17
CA ASP A 136 -8.88 -6.66 -21.98
C ASP A 136 -8.75 -5.19 -21.53
N PHE A 137 -8.52 -4.28 -22.47
CA PHE A 137 -8.48 -2.84 -22.15
C PHE A 137 -9.83 -2.30 -21.71
N GLU A 138 -10.91 -2.66 -22.39
CA GLU A 138 -12.28 -2.27 -22.02
C GLU A 138 -12.69 -2.84 -20.65
N ARG A 139 -12.25 -4.07 -20.35
CA ARG A 139 -12.43 -4.70 -19.03
C ARG A 139 -11.75 -3.89 -17.94
N LEU A 140 -10.50 -3.46 -18.13
CA LEU A 140 -9.80 -2.61 -17.16
C LEU A 140 -10.55 -1.29 -16.95
N ILE A 141 -10.99 -0.62 -18.01
CA ILE A 141 -11.80 0.60 -17.89
C ILE A 141 -13.07 0.35 -17.05
N ARG A 142 -13.75 -0.77 -17.27
CA ARG A 142 -14.96 -1.14 -16.52
C ARG A 142 -14.65 -1.39 -15.05
N ILE A 143 -13.55 -2.08 -14.73
CA ILE A 143 -13.07 -2.31 -13.36
C ILE A 143 -12.84 -0.98 -12.64
N TYR A 144 -12.08 -0.07 -13.23
CA TYR A 144 -11.77 1.21 -12.58
C TYR A 144 -13.00 2.11 -12.44
N ARG A 145 -13.94 2.09 -13.39
CA ARG A 145 -15.24 2.78 -13.23
C ARG A 145 -16.07 2.21 -12.07
N LYS A 146 -16.02 0.90 -11.84
CA LYS A 146 -16.68 0.28 -10.67
C LYS A 146 -16.05 0.76 -9.37
N LEU A 147 -14.72 0.81 -9.30
CA LEU A 147 -13.99 1.31 -8.13
C LEU A 147 -14.22 2.80 -7.88
N GLU A 148 -14.32 3.62 -8.93
CA GLU A 148 -14.69 5.04 -8.83
C GLU A 148 -16.10 5.21 -8.24
N GLY A 149 -17.05 4.37 -8.67
CA GLY A 149 -18.43 4.39 -8.18
C GLY A 149 -18.58 4.08 -6.68
N LEU A 150 -17.62 3.39 -6.06
CA LEU A 150 -17.66 3.04 -4.63
C LEU A 150 -17.58 4.27 -3.73
N LYS A 151 -16.95 5.36 -4.17
CA LYS A 151 -16.84 6.60 -3.38
C LYS A 151 -18.18 7.26 -3.04
N ASN A 152 -19.18 7.02 -3.87
CA ASN A 152 -20.50 7.63 -3.72
C ASN A 152 -21.39 6.86 -2.71
N VAL A 153 -20.94 5.68 -2.25
CA VAL A 153 -21.68 4.86 -1.30
C VAL A 153 -21.29 5.29 0.12
N LYS A 154 -22.11 6.17 0.71
CA LYS A 154 -21.84 6.81 2.02
C LYS A 154 -21.90 5.89 3.26
N SER A 155 -22.15 4.59 3.12
CA SER A 155 -22.55 3.78 4.28
C SER A 155 -21.46 2.89 4.86
N ASP A 156 -20.61 2.24 4.04
CA ASP A 156 -19.79 1.12 4.53
C ASP A 156 -18.32 1.23 4.09
N VAL A 157 -17.40 0.88 5.01
CA VAL A 157 -15.97 0.79 4.71
C VAL A 157 -15.72 -0.45 3.87
N THR A 158 -15.33 -0.26 2.61
CA THR A 158 -15.23 -1.37 1.66
C THR A 158 -13.93 -2.17 1.78
N HIS A 159 -12.88 -1.60 2.40
CA HIS A 159 -11.53 -2.18 2.39
C HIS A 159 -10.95 -2.44 0.97
N LEU A 160 -11.47 -1.76 -0.05
CA LEU A 160 -10.95 -1.77 -1.42
C LEU A 160 -10.20 -0.48 -1.72
N GLN A 161 -9.16 -0.56 -2.55
CA GLN A 161 -8.58 0.64 -3.12
C GLN A 161 -9.57 1.31 -4.07
N THR A 162 -9.74 2.62 -3.94
CA THR A 162 -10.68 3.44 -4.71
C THR A 162 -9.95 4.35 -5.69
N VAL A 163 -10.71 4.93 -6.62
CA VAL A 163 -10.18 5.78 -7.69
C VAL A 163 -10.40 7.25 -7.35
N GLU A 164 -9.30 8.01 -7.21
CA GLU A 164 -9.27 9.46 -7.04
C GLU A 164 -9.57 10.21 -8.34
N LEU A 165 -9.01 9.71 -9.43
CA LEU A 165 -9.16 10.27 -10.75
C LEU A 165 -9.12 9.15 -11.78
N LEU A 166 -10.02 9.22 -12.77
CA LEU A 166 -10.06 8.30 -13.91
C LEU A 166 -10.09 9.10 -15.20
N GLU A 167 -9.08 8.91 -16.05
CA GLU A 167 -9.01 9.55 -17.36
C GLU A 167 -8.72 8.49 -18.43
N VAL A 168 -9.54 8.48 -19.48
CA VAL A 168 -9.24 7.73 -20.71
C VAL A 168 -8.83 8.73 -21.78
N LYS A 169 -7.54 8.77 -22.08
CA LYS A 169 -6.95 9.71 -23.03
C LYS A 169 -7.26 9.30 -24.48
N TRP A 170 -7.28 10.30 -25.35
CA TRP A 170 -7.51 10.18 -26.80
C TRP A 170 -6.53 9.20 -27.49
N ASP A 171 -5.32 9.07 -26.97
CA ASP A 171 -4.28 8.15 -27.43
C ASP A 171 -4.40 6.73 -26.84
N LYS A 172 -5.57 6.39 -26.27
CA LYS A 172 -5.90 5.09 -25.69
C LYS A 172 -5.00 4.72 -24.49
N GLN A 173 -4.67 5.72 -23.68
CA GLN A 173 -4.08 5.52 -22.36
C GLN A 173 -5.17 5.63 -21.29
N LEU A 174 -5.23 4.65 -20.41
CA LEU A 174 -6.00 4.72 -19.18
C LEU A 174 -5.09 5.22 -18.07
N VAL A 175 -5.44 6.35 -17.46
CA VAL A 175 -4.74 6.93 -16.33
C VAL A 175 -5.68 6.92 -15.13
N VAL A 176 -5.22 6.35 -14.02
CA VAL A 176 -5.98 6.28 -12.78
C VAL A 176 -5.12 6.69 -11.59
N GLU A 177 -5.66 7.51 -10.70
CA GLU A 177 -5.07 7.79 -9.39
C GLU A 177 -5.77 6.94 -8.34
N LEU A 178 -5.02 6.20 -7.54
CA LEU A 178 -5.57 5.22 -6.59
C LEU A 178 -5.24 5.59 -5.15
N SER A 179 -6.23 5.47 -4.27
CA SER A 179 -6.12 5.70 -2.83
C SER A 179 -7.02 4.74 -2.03
N PRO A 180 -6.72 4.42 -0.76
CA PRO A 180 -5.56 4.86 0.00
C PRO A 180 -4.26 4.17 -0.44
N ILE A 181 -3.13 4.69 0.04
CA ILE A 181 -1.82 4.05 -0.06
C ILE A 181 -1.51 3.36 1.27
N GLY A 182 -1.17 2.08 1.21
CA GLY A 182 -0.60 1.33 2.32
C GLY A 182 0.72 0.69 1.96
N TYR A 183 1.32 -0.04 2.90
CA TYR A 183 2.55 -0.78 2.68
C TYR A 183 2.31 -2.28 2.91
N VAL A 184 3.08 -3.12 2.22
CA VAL A 184 2.98 -4.57 2.36
C VAL A 184 3.51 -4.96 3.74
N ARG A 185 2.65 -5.63 4.53
CA ARG A 185 2.97 -6.13 5.86
C ARG A 185 2.11 -7.35 6.15
N HIS A 186 2.73 -8.41 6.67
CA HIS A 186 2.00 -9.56 7.20
C HIS A 186 1.34 -9.18 8.54
N PRO A 187 0.07 -9.54 8.79
CA PRO A 187 -0.55 -9.32 10.09
C PRO A 187 0.21 -10.13 11.15
N LYS A 188 0.25 -9.60 12.38
CA LYS A 188 0.73 -10.34 13.54
C LYS A 188 -0.36 -11.32 14.00
N ASP A 189 0.00 -12.30 14.82
CA ASP A 189 -0.95 -13.31 15.32
C ASP A 189 -2.21 -12.70 15.96
N ASN A 190 -2.06 -11.61 16.71
CA ASN A 190 -3.18 -10.90 17.34
C ASN A 190 -3.98 -9.98 16.39
N GLU A 191 -3.55 -9.84 15.14
CA GLU A 191 -4.17 -9.01 14.10
C GLU A 191 -4.85 -9.86 13.02
N VAL A 192 -4.66 -11.19 13.03
CA VAL A 192 -5.18 -12.11 12.00
C VAL A 192 -6.69 -11.99 11.85
N SER A 193 -7.45 -11.94 12.94
CA SER A 193 -8.92 -11.79 12.87
C SER A 193 -9.32 -10.49 12.18
N GLN A 194 -8.67 -9.38 12.52
CA GLN A 194 -8.97 -8.07 11.94
C GLN A 194 -8.58 -8.01 10.46
N TRP A 195 -7.41 -8.55 10.10
CA TRP A 195 -7.02 -8.68 8.70
C TRP A 195 -8.04 -9.49 7.91
N LEU A 196 -8.47 -10.63 8.45
CA LEU A 196 -9.41 -11.53 7.78
C LEU A 196 -10.79 -10.87 7.62
N GLU A 197 -11.26 -10.14 8.63
CA GLU A 197 -12.48 -9.34 8.58
C GLU A 197 -12.44 -8.31 7.44
N HIS A 198 -11.35 -7.55 7.35
CA HIS A 198 -11.16 -6.55 6.29
C HIS A 198 -11.09 -7.19 4.89
N MET A 199 -10.38 -8.31 4.73
CA MET A 199 -10.28 -9.00 3.44
C MET A 199 -11.61 -9.63 3.01
N LEU A 200 -12.35 -10.24 3.94
CA LEU A 200 -13.68 -10.78 3.65
C LEU A 200 -14.68 -9.66 3.34
N THR A 201 -14.58 -8.51 4.00
CA THR A 201 -15.39 -7.31 3.67
C THR A 201 -15.07 -6.80 2.27
N ALA A 202 -13.78 -6.70 1.90
CA ALA A 202 -13.36 -6.32 0.56
C ALA A 202 -13.89 -7.28 -0.51
N LEU A 203 -13.73 -8.59 -0.30
CA LEU A 203 -14.24 -9.61 -1.22
C LEU A 203 -15.76 -9.58 -1.31
N LYS A 204 -16.49 -9.40 -0.19
CA LYS A 204 -17.94 -9.25 -0.19
C LYS A 204 -18.38 -8.12 -1.11
N HIS A 205 -17.78 -6.93 -0.99
CA HIS A 205 -18.13 -5.80 -1.84
C HIS A 205 -17.73 -6.03 -3.30
N TRP A 206 -16.57 -6.60 -3.56
CA TRP A 206 -16.10 -6.84 -4.93
C TRP A 206 -16.93 -7.92 -5.65
N HIS A 207 -17.25 -9.01 -4.95
CA HIS A 207 -18.13 -10.08 -5.44
C HIS A 207 -19.53 -9.56 -5.71
N ALA A 208 -20.07 -8.68 -4.85
CA ALA A 208 -21.36 -8.02 -5.07
C ALA A 208 -21.40 -7.13 -6.33
N LEU A 209 -20.25 -6.64 -6.79
CA LEU A 209 -20.12 -5.93 -8.06
C LEU A 209 -19.99 -6.86 -9.28
N GLY A 210 -20.00 -8.18 -9.06
CA GLY A 210 -19.95 -9.21 -10.10
C GLY A 210 -18.53 -9.61 -10.53
N TYR A 211 -17.51 -9.31 -9.73
CA TYR A 211 -16.12 -9.59 -10.07
C TYR A 211 -15.44 -10.51 -9.05
N CYS A 212 -14.72 -11.51 -9.54
CA CYS A 212 -13.68 -12.19 -8.77
C CYS A 212 -12.43 -11.30 -8.75
N HIS A 213 -11.62 -11.37 -7.70
CA HIS A 213 -10.32 -10.70 -7.65
C HIS A 213 -9.31 -11.40 -8.59
N GLY A 214 -9.23 -12.73 -8.55
CA GLY A 214 -8.44 -13.53 -9.49
C GLY A 214 -6.93 -13.64 -9.20
N ASP A 215 -6.34 -12.68 -8.48
CA ASP A 215 -4.92 -12.72 -8.05
C ASP A 215 -4.78 -12.45 -6.53
N LEU A 216 -5.47 -13.20 -5.69
CA LEU A 216 -5.40 -12.96 -4.24
C LEU A 216 -4.08 -13.49 -3.65
N ARG A 217 -3.24 -12.57 -3.15
CA ARG A 217 -1.91 -12.85 -2.57
C ARG A 217 -1.45 -11.75 -1.64
N TRP A 218 -0.45 -12.01 -0.80
CA TRP A 218 0.13 -11.02 0.12
C TRP A 218 0.56 -9.71 -0.56
N GLY A 219 1.10 -9.79 -1.77
CA GLY A 219 1.51 -8.59 -2.53
C GLY A 219 0.36 -7.68 -2.96
N ASN A 220 -0.88 -8.16 -2.93
CA ASN A 220 -2.08 -7.41 -3.29
C ASN A 220 -2.89 -7.02 -2.04
N MET A 221 -2.29 -7.10 -0.85
CA MET A 221 -2.87 -6.68 0.43
C MET A 221 -1.93 -5.69 1.11
N VAL A 222 -2.43 -4.51 1.43
CA VAL A 222 -1.61 -3.46 2.06
C VAL A 222 -2.20 -3.04 3.40
N CYS A 223 -1.30 -2.78 4.35
CA CYS A 223 -1.61 -2.17 5.63
C CYS A 223 -1.57 -0.65 5.47
N VAL A 224 -2.69 0.01 5.72
CA VAL A 224 -2.80 1.46 5.68
C VAL A 224 -2.67 1.99 7.11
N PRO A 225 -1.73 2.91 7.39
CA PRO A 225 -1.68 3.55 8.69
C PRO A 225 -2.93 4.40 8.89
N GLY A 226 -3.56 4.25 10.04
CA GLY A 226 -4.67 5.10 10.47
C GLY A 226 -4.34 5.84 11.75
N HIS A 227 -5.01 6.98 11.96
CA HIS A 227 -4.80 7.84 13.13
C HIS A 227 -5.09 7.15 14.48
N ARG A 228 -5.91 6.08 14.48
CA ARG A 228 -6.31 5.32 15.67
C ARG A 228 -5.95 3.83 15.59
N SER A 229 -6.10 3.24 14.41
CA SER A 229 -5.74 1.86 14.14
C SER A 229 -5.36 1.70 12.67
N GLU A 230 -4.44 0.80 12.41
CA GLU A 230 -4.17 0.35 11.05
C GLU A 230 -5.36 -0.45 10.52
N TYR A 231 -5.49 -0.47 9.21
CA TYR A 231 -6.48 -1.32 8.54
C TYR A 231 -5.89 -1.89 7.25
N TRP A 232 -6.48 -2.97 6.77
CA TRP A 232 -6.00 -3.65 5.57
C TRP A 232 -6.90 -3.29 4.39
N VAL A 233 -6.28 -3.15 3.24
CA VAL A 233 -6.92 -2.83 1.97
C VAL A 233 -6.48 -3.83 0.91
N LEU A 234 -7.46 -4.36 0.18
CA LEU A 234 -7.23 -5.18 -1.01
C LEU A 234 -7.01 -4.25 -2.20
N ILE A 235 -5.90 -4.46 -2.89
CA ILE A 235 -5.44 -3.63 -4.01
C ILE A 235 -5.30 -4.47 -5.28
N ASP A 236 -5.05 -3.79 -6.40
CA ASP A 236 -4.67 -4.41 -7.66
C ASP A 236 -5.73 -5.32 -8.32
N MET A 237 -6.87 -4.71 -8.66
CA MET A 237 -7.99 -5.39 -9.33
C MET A 237 -7.72 -5.69 -10.83
N ASP A 238 -6.50 -5.49 -11.35
CA ASP A 238 -6.19 -5.63 -12.78
C ASP A 238 -6.48 -7.04 -13.32
N GLU A 239 -6.36 -8.07 -12.49
CA GLU A 239 -6.66 -9.45 -12.86
C GLU A 239 -8.13 -9.85 -12.67
N SER A 240 -8.97 -8.95 -12.15
CA SER A 240 -10.38 -9.24 -11.87
C SER A 240 -11.16 -9.64 -13.12
N ARG A 241 -11.94 -10.72 -13.01
CA ARG A 241 -12.81 -11.21 -14.08
C ARG A 241 -14.21 -11.44 -13.54
N GLU A 242 -15.20 -11.34 -14.42
CA GLU A 242 -16.54 -11.84 -14.11
C GLU A 242 -16.45 -13.36 -13.88
N PRO A 243 -17.21 -13.92 -12.92
CA PRO A 243 -17.20 -15.35 -12.69
C PRO A 243 -17.60 -16.10 -13.96
N ASP A 244 -17.06 -17.30 -14.13
CA ASP A 244 -17.33 -18.20 -15.24
C ASP A 244 -16.88 -17.70 -16.63
N THR A 245 -16.05 -16.65 -16.70
CA THR A 245 -15.58 -16.05 -17.97
C THR A 245 -14.14 -16.37 -18.36
N LYS A 246 -13.31 -16.85 -17.42
CA LYS A 246 -11.87 -17.11 -17.64
C LYS A 246 -11.48 -18.46 -17.06
N VAL A 247 -10.81 -19.27 -17.86
CA VAL A 247 -10.12 -20.48 -17.39
C VAL A 247 -8.84 -20.08 -16.68
N ILE A 248 -8.59 -20.66 -15.51
CA ILE A 248 -7.38 -20.48 -14.72
C ILE A 248 -6.22 -21.15 -15.47
N ASP A 249 -5.36 -20.36 -16.10
CA ASP A 249 -4.23 -20.83 -16.90
C ASP A 249 -2.85 -20.57 -16.24
N TRP A 250 -2.83 -19.82 -15.13
CA TRP A 250 -1.64 -19.52 -14.33
C TRP A 250 -1.33 -20.59 -13.28
N ASN A 251 -0.21 -20.42 -12.55
CA ASN A 251 0.21 -21.33 -11.49
C ASN A 251 -0.74 -21.22 -10.29
N HIS A 252 -1.73 -22.10 -10.26
CA HIS A 252 -2.78 -22.16 -9.26
C HIS A 252 -3.19 -23.62 -9.02
N THR A 253 -3.64 -23.95 -7.81
CA THR A 253 -4.07 -25.32 -7.47
C THR A 253 -5.19 -25.83 -8.39
N PHE A 254 -6.07 -24.93 -8.82
CA PHE A 254 -7.22 -25.20 -9.68
C PHE A 254 -6.97 -24.83 -11.14
N ARG A 255 -5.75 -25.02 -11.64
CA ARG A 255 -5.44 -24.76 -13.05
C ARG A 255 -6.31 -25.65 -13.95
N GLY A 256 -6.97 -25.04 -14.92
CA GLY A 256 -7.93 -25.70 -15.81
C GLY A 256 -9.39 -25.47 -15.42
N ASP A 257 -9.67 -25.04 -14.19
CA ASP A 257 -11.03 -24.69 -13.75
C ASP A 257 -11.43 -23.32 -14.30
N THR A 258 -12.74 -23.08 -14.41
CA THR A 258 -13.28 -21.76 -14.69
C THR A 258 -13.33 -20.94 -13.40
N LEU A 259 -12.79 -19.72 -13.44
CA LEU A 259 -12.70 -18.83 -12.27
C LEU A 259 -14.09 -18.49 -11.72
N ARG A 260 -14.24 -18.57 -10.40
CA ARG A 260 -15.46 -18.35 -9.60
C ARG A 260 -15.09 -17.65 -8.29
N PHE A 261 -16.06 -17.03 -7.62
CA PHE A 261 -15.85 -16.32 -6.35
C PHE A 261 -15.21 -17.21 -5.27
N GLN A 262 -15.54 -18.49 -5.24
CA GLN A 262 -15.00 -19.45 -4.28
C GLN A 262 -13.48 -19.65 -4.40
N HIS A 263 -12.90 -19.39 -5.58
CA HIS A 263 -11.45 -19.47 -5.74
C HIS A 263 -10.74 -18.35 -4.96
N ASP A 264 -11.32 -17.14 -4.88
CA ASP A 264 -10.76 -16.08 -4.04
C ASP A 264 -10.79 -16.48 -2.55
N LEU A 265 -11.89 -17.09 -2.10
CA LEU A 265 -12.05 -17.57 -0.72
C LEU A 265 -11.04 -18.68 -0.38
N TYR A 266 -10.85 -19.63 -1.29
CA TYR A 266 -9.83 -20.66 -1.14
C TYR A 266 -8.44 -20.05 -1.01
N GLN A 267 -8.09 -19.10 -1.87
CA GLN A 267 -6.79 -18.44 -1.82
C GLN A 267 -6.61 -17.68 -0.51
N LEU A 268 -7.67 -17.08 0.04
CA LEU A 268 -7.63 -16.45 1.36
C LEU A 268 -7.35 -17.49 2.46
N GLY A 269 -7.99 -18.66 2.41
CA GLY A 269 -7.69 -19.79 3.30
C GLY A 269 -6.25 -20.31 3.17
N LYS A 270 -5.68 -20.30 1.96
CA LYS A 270 -4.26 -20.63 1.74
C LYS A 270 -3.33 -19.63 2.41
N LEU A 271 -3.63 -18.33 2.32
CA LEU A 271 -2.86 -17.29 3.01
C LEU A 271 -2.95 -17.45 4.54
N LEU A 272 -4.15 -17.78 5.06
CA LEU A 272 -4.37 -18.05 6.48
C LEU A 272 -3.60 -19.29 6.99
N SER A 273 -3.25 -20.23 6.10
CA SER A 273 -2.45 -21.42 6.46
C SER A 273 -1.01 -21.07 6.89
N GLY A 274 -0.56 -19.84 6.66
CA GLY A 274 0.75 -19.36 7.08
C GLY A 274 0.87 -19.06 8.58
N PHE A 275 -0.25 -19.05 9.33
CA PHE A 275 -0.26 -18.72 10.75
C PHE A 275 -0.28 -19.98 11.62
N SER A 276 0.61 -20.04 12.62
CA SER A 276 0.76 -21.20 13.49
C SER A 276 -0.25 -21.26 14.64
N ILE A 277 -0.82 -20.12 15.02
CA ILE A 277 -1.74 -20.00 16.16
C ILE A 277 -3.04 -19.38 15.66
N LEU A 278 -4.08 -20.21 15.55
CA LEU A 278 -5.43 -19.78 15.25
C LEU A 278 -6.32 -20.08 16.45
N SER A 279 -7.23 -19.15 16.79
CA SER A 279 -8.32 -19.45 17.70
C SER A 279 -9.23 -20.54 17.10
N ASP A 280 -10.03 -21.22 17.92
CA ASP A 280 -10.87 -22.31 17.42
C ASP A 280 -11.89 -21.82 16.36
N ASN A 281 -12.48 -20.64 16.54
CA ASN A 281 -13.35 -20.04 15.53
C ASN A 281 -12.60 -19.81 14.19
N LEU A 282 -11.35 -19.34 14.25
CA LEU A 282 -10.53 -19.15 13.05
C LEU A 282 -10.16 -20.47 12.37
N LYS A 283 -10.02 -21.57 13.12
CA LYS A 283 -9.76 -22.90 12.53
C LYS A 283 -10.98 -23.40 11.74
N ASP A 284 -12.18 -23.23 12.29
CA ASP A 284 -13.42 -23.63 11.60
C ASP A 284 -13.62 -22.81 10.32
N LEU A 285 -13.42 -21.49 10.40
CA LEU A 285 -13.46 -20.62 9.24
C LEU A 285 -12.35 -20.97 8.23
N HIS A 286 -11.15 -21.26 8.70
CA HIS A 286 -10.04 -21.69 7.84
C HIS A 286 -10.38 -22.94 7.05
N ALA A 287 -10.93 -23.97 7.70
CA ALA A 287 -11.40 -25.18 7.05
C ALA A 287 -12.49 -24.87 6.01
N MET A 288 -13.44 -23.98 6.33
CA MET A 288 -14.51 -23.55 5.43
C MET A 288 -13.98 -22.82 4.19
N LEU A 289 -12.96 -21.97 4.35
CA LEU A 289 -12.31 -21.28 3.23
C LEU A 289 -11.58 -22.27 2.32
N LEU A 290 -10.86 -23.24 2.90
CA LEU A 290 -10.11 -24.25 2.14
C LEU A 290 -11.00 -25.24 1.36
N THR A 291 -12.28 -25.38 1.71
CA THR A 291 -13.27 -26.20 0.99
C THR A 291 -14.27 -25.37 0.19
N ALA A 292 -14.05 -24.06 0.06
CA ALA A 292 -15.00 -23.15 -0.57
C ALA A 292 -15.32 -23.56 -2.02
N VAL A 293 -14.33 -24.03 -2.79
CA VAL A 293 -14.51 -24.41 -4.21
C VAL A 293 -15.48 -25.60 -4.37
N ASP A 294 -15.56 -26.46 -3.36
CA ASP A 294 -16.47 -27.62 -3.29
C ASP A 294 -17.85 -27.26 -2.73
N THR A 295 -18.04 -26.02 -2.27
CA THR A 295 -19.27 -25.55 -1.63
C THR A 295 -19.87 -24.39 -2.43
N PRO A 296 -20.76 -24.65 -3.41
CA PRO A 296 -21.24 -23.63 -4.34
C PRO A 296 -21.92 -22.42 -3.69
N ASN A 297 -22.55 -22.61 -2.53
CA ASN A 297 -23.25 -21.56 -1.80
C ASN A 297 -22.33 -20.72 -0.91
N MET A 298 -21.05 -21.07 -0.81
CA MET A 298 -20.09 -20.35 0.02
C MET A 298 -19.76 -18.99 -0.62
N THR A 299 -19.97 -17.91 0.13
CA THR A 299 -19.71 -16.53 -0.29
C THR A 299 -18.84 -15.81 0.75
N ALA A 300 -18.22 -14.70 0.34
CA ALA A 300 -17.48 -13.84 1.26
C ALA A 300 -18.37 -13.30 2.39
N GLU A 301 -19.67 -13.07 2.13
CA GLU A 301 -20.64 -12.64 3.14
C GLU A 301 -20.91 -13.71 4.20
N ILE A 302 -21.07 -14.98 3.80
CA ILE A 302 -21.25 -16.10 4.74
C ILE A 302 -19.99 -16.30 5.59
N ALA A 303 -18.82 -16.26 4.95
CA ALA A 303 -17.54 -16.36 5.64
C ALA A 303 -17.35 -15.21 6.65
N LEU A 304 -17.70 -13.98 6.27
CA LEU A 304 -17.62 -12.82 7.15
C LEU A 304 -18.59 -12.94 8.33
N ALA A 305 -19.83 -13.37 8.10
CA ALA A 305 -20.78 -13.59 9.17
C ALA A 305 -20.26 -14.62 10.19
N LYS A 306 -19.65 -15.71 9.71
CA LYS A 306 -19.05 -16.75 10.58
C LYS A 306 -17.90 -16.22 11.43
N LEU A 307 -17.08 -15.31 10.89
CA LEU A 307 -15.98 -14.69 11.63
C LEU A 307 -16.47 -13.82 12.80
N LEU A 308 -17.65 -13.22 12.65
CA LEU A 308 -18.23 -12.27 13.61
C LEU A 308 -19.12 -12.93 14.68
N GLU A 309 -19.36 -14.23 14.59
CA GLU A 309 -19.98 -15.07 15.64
C GLU A 309 -19.03 -15.33 16.81
#